data_AF-A0A3D1SRG9-F1
#
_entry.id   AF-A0A3D1SRG9-F1
#
_cell.length_a   1.000
_cell.length_b   1.000
_cell.length_c   1.000
_cell.angle_alpha   90.00
_cell.angle_beta   90.00
_cell.angle_gamma   90.00
#
_symmetry.space_group_name_H-M   'P 1'
#
loop_
_entity.id
_entity.type
_entity.pdbx_description
1 polymer ?
#
loop_
_entity_poly.entity_id
_entity_poly.type
_entity_poly.pdbx_seq_one_letter_code
_entity_poly.pdbx_strand_id
1 'polypeptide(L)' 'LVQRFREMAYLNRGLTIALYDERSDREATFYFEGGLVSFVRYLNKNRGRVQSRPVSTIREIDNV' A
#
# COMPACT_ATOMS: atom_id res chain seq x y z
N LEU A 1 0.82 -5.78 -13.21
CA LEU A 1 1.62 -6.42 -12.14
C LEU A 1 2.12 -5.40 -11.11
N VAL A 2 2.88 -4.38 -11.52
CA VAL A 2 3.39 -3.29 -10.66
C VAL A 2 2.36 -2.73 -9.67
N GLN A 3 1.12 -2.45 -10.12
CA GLN A 3 0.06 -1.95 -9.26
C GLN A 3 -0.35 -2.94 -8.16
N ARG A 4 -0.57 -4.22 -8.50
CA ARG A 4 -0.93 -5.28 -7.53
C ARG A 4 0.16 -5.46 -6.46
N PHE A 5 1.43 -5.43 -6.85
CA PHE A 5 2.54 -5.52 -5.89
C PHE A 5 2.63 -4.31 -4.97
N ARG A 6 2.39 -3.10 -5.50
CA ARG A 6 2.27 -1.89 -4.68
C ARG A 6 1.12 -2.00 -3.67
N GLU A 7 -0.04 -2.49 -4.10
CA GLU A 7 -1.20 -2.71 -3.23
C GLU A 7 -0.88 -3.73 -2.12
N MET A 8 -0.22 -4.85 -2.46
CA MET A 8 0.20 -5.85 -1.48
C MET A 8 1.19 -5.31 -0.43
N ALA A 9 2.13 -4.45 -0.83
CA ALA A 9 3.06 -3.80 0.11
C ALA A 9 2.34 -2.84 1.07
N TYR A 10 1.23 -2.24 0.66
CA TYR A 10 0.39 -1.46 1.58
C TYR A 10 -0.42 -2.34 2.54
N LEU A 11 -0.89 -3.50 2.10
CA LEU A 11 -1.69 -4.43 2.90
C LEU A 11 -0.83 -5.16 3.94
N ASN A 12 0.40 -5.52 3.57
CA ASN A 12 1.36 -6.21 4.43
C ASN A 12 2.40 -5.21 4.94
N ARG A 13 2.09 -4.56 6.06
CA ARG A 13 2.99 -3.56 6.67
C ARG A 13 4.37 -4.17 6.92
N GLY A 14 5.41 -3.44 6.52
CA GLY A 14 6.80 -3.90 6.70
C GLY A 14 7.29 -4.89 5.64
N LEU A 15 6.45 -5.32 4.69
CA LEU A 15 6.88 -6.17 3.58
C LEU A 15 7.55 -5.33 2.48
N THR A 16 8.78 -5.69 2.13
CA THR A 16 9.45 -5.15 0.93
C THR A 16 9.17 -6.04 -0.26
N ILE A 17 8.70 -5.46 -1.36
CA ILE A 17 8.53 -6.15 -2.64
C ILE A 17 9.41 -5.45 -3.68
N ALA A 18 10.40 -6.17 -4.20
CA ALA A 18 11.21 -5.75 -5.34
C ALA A 18 10.74 -6.48 -6.60
N LEU A 19 10.55 -5.73 -7.69
CA LEU A 19 10.14 -6.24 -8.99
C LEU A 19 11.20 -5.86 -10.02
N TYR A 20 11.75 -6.88 -10.70
CA TYR A 20 12.68 -6.74 -11.80
C TYR A 20 12.04 -7.28 -13.07
N ASP A 21 11.97 -6.45 -14.12
CA ASP A 21 11.54 -6.87 -15.46
C ASP A 21 12.76 -6.96 -16.38
N GLU A 22 13.30 -8.17 -16.52
CA GLU A 22 14.48 -8.48 -17.34
C GLU A 22 14.29 -8.17 -18.83
N ARG A 23 13.03 -8.06 -19.30
CA ARG A 23 12.74 -7.77 -20.72
C ARG A 23 12.92 -6.30 -21.05
N SER A 24 12.70 -5.43 -20.06
CA SER A 24 12.70 -3.98 -20.24
C SER A 24 13.72 -3.25 -19.36
N ASP A 25 14.50 -4.00 -18.57
CA ASP A 25 15.47 -3.50 -17.59
C ASP A 25 14.85 -2.46 -16.63
N ARG A 26 13.60 -2.74 -16.22
CA ARG A 26 12.84 -1.87 -15.32
C ARG A 26 12.74 -2.47 -13.95
N GLU A 27 12.92 -1.61 -12.96
CA GLU A 27 12.90 -1.96 -11.55
C GLU A 27 11.84 -1.17 -10.80
N ALA A 28 11.20 -1.82 -9.82
CA ALA A 28 10.31 -1.16 -8.89
C ALA A 28 10.37 -1.81 -7.50
N THR A 29 10.59 -1.00 -6.48
CA THR A 29 10.60 -1.45 -5.07
C THR A 29 9.48 -0.76 -4.30
N PHE A 30 8.76 -1.54 -3.50
CA PHE A 30 7.64 -1.09 -2.66
C PHE A 30 7.87 -1.48 -1.21
N TYR A 31 7.76 -0.50 -0.32
CA TYR A 31 7.81 -0.68 1.13
C TYR A 31 6.94 0.39 1.79
N PHE A 32 6.03 -0.01 2.69
CA PHE A 32 5.12 0.91 3.38
C PHE A 32 4.84 0.45 4.81
N GLU A 33 4.97 1.37 5.77
CA GLU A 33 4.62 1.12 7.18
C GLU A 33 3.19 1.54 7.52
N GLY A 34 2.67 2.56 6.83
CA GLY A 34 1.40 3.20 7.19
C GLY A 34 0.13 2.45 6.76
N GLY A 35 0.27 1.22 6.26
CA GLY A 35 -0.83 0.27 6.03
C GLY A 35 -1.98 0.77 5.13
N LEU A 36 -3.18 0.24 5.40
CA LEU A 36 -4.44 0.63 4.76
C LEU A 36 -4.73 2.13 4.79
N VAL A 37 -4.37 2.84 5.87
CA VAL A 37 -4.57 4.30 5.94
C VAL A 37 -3.76 5.01 4.86
N SER A 38 -2.50 4.61 4.67
CA SER A 38 -1.63 5.16 3.63
C SER A 38 -2.07 4.74 2.23
N PHE A 39 -2.59 3.53 2.09
CA PHE A 39 -3.18 3.06 0.84
C PHE A 39 -4.36 3.91 0.38
N VAL A 40 -5.32 4.17 1.28
CA VAL A 40 -6.50 5.00 0.96
C VAL A 40 -6.09 6.44 0.66
N ARG A 41 -5.07 6.99 1.34
CA ARG A 41 -4.50 8.29 0.96
C ARG A 41 -3.89 8.28 -0.44
N TYR A 42 -3.14 7.23 -0.78
CA TYR A 42 -2.56 7.06 -2.11
C TYR A 42 -3.64 6.98 -3.20
N LEU A 43 -4.72 6.24 -2.98
CA LEU A 43 -5.86 6.16 -3.92
C LEU A 43 -6.55 7.51 -4.13
N ASN A 44 -6.63 8.32 -3.07
CA ASN A 44 -7.30 9.63 -3.09
C ASN A 44 -6.39 10.79 -3.48
N LYS A 45 -5.11 10.57 -3.81
CA LYS A 45 -4.14 11.65 -4.07
C LYS A 45 -4.55 12.61 -5.21
N ASN A 46 -5.28 12.10 -6.20
CA ASN A 46 -5.75 12.84 -7.37
C ASN A 46 -7.26 13.13 -7.32
N ARG A 47 -7.89 13.01 -6.16
CA ARG A 47 -9.32 13.26 -5.96
C ARG A 47 -9.52 14.50 -5.07
N GLY A 48 -10.66 15.17 -5.21
CA GLY A 48 -11.08 16.23 -4.28
C GLY A 48 -11.34 15.66 -2.90
N ARG A 49 -10.32 15.65 -2.04
CA ARG A 49 -10.41 15.11 -0.67
C ARG A 49 -11.29 16.01 0.19
N VAL A 50 -12.43 15.48 0.63
CA VAL A 50 -13.32 16.15 1.60
C VAL A 50 -12.73 16.11 3.01
N GLN A 51 -12.01 15.04 3.37
CA GLN A 51 -11.38 14.87 4.67
C GLN A 51 -9.86 14.64 4.55
N SER A 52 -9.11 15.15 5.53
CA SER A 52 -7.65 15.11 5.52
C SER A 52 -7.10 13.72 5.86
N ARG A 53 -7.75 12.96 6.73
CA ARG A 53 -7.34 11.59 7.12
C ARG A 53 -8.49 10.61 6.88
N PRO A 54 -8.25 9.46 6.24
CA PRO A 54 -9.24 8.39 6.17
C PRO A 54 -9.67 7.95 7.56
N VAL A 55 -10.95 7.67 7.74
CA VAL A 55 -11.47 6.99 8.93
C VAL A 55 -10.96 5.56 8.93
N SER A 56 -10.40 5.11 10.05
CA SER A 56 -9.88 3.74 10.20
C SER A 56 -10.10 3.26 11.62
N THR A 57 -10.44 1.98 11.76
CA THR A 57 -10.44 1.26 13.04
C THR A 57 -9.54 0.04 12.93
N ILE A 58 -8.92 -0.34 14.04
CA ILE A 58 -8.15 -1.57 14.16
C ILE A 58 -8.74 -2.30 15.35
N ARG A 59 -9.08 -3.57 15.17
CA ARG A 59 -9.54 -4.44 16.23
C ARG A 59 -8.65 -5.66 16.23
N GLU A 60 -7.98 -5.91 17.34
CA GLU A 60 -7.36 -7.19 17.62
C GLU A 60 -8.47 -8.12 18.14
N ILE A 61 -8.51 -9.32 17.59
CA ILE A 61 -9.38 -10.39 18.05
C ILE A 61 -8.44 -11.43 18.60
N ASP A 62 -8.27 -11.43 19.92
CA ASP A 62 -7.51 -12.49 20.60
C ASP A 62 -8.28 -13.81 20.49
N ASN A 63 -7.53 -14.89 20.20
CA ASN A 63 -7.96 -16.31 20.07
C ASN A 63 -8.39 -16.80 18.68
N VAL A 64 -7.39 -17.03 17.80
CA VAL A 64 -7.25 -18.32 17.09
C VAL A 64 -5.86 -18.87 17.40
#